data_AF-A0A522R6P0-F1
#
_entry.id   AF-A0A522R6P0-F1
#
_cell.length_a   1.000
_cell.length_b   1.000
_cell.length_c   1.000
_cell.angle_alpha   90.00
_cell.angle_beta   90.00
_cell.angle_gamma   90.00
#
_symmetry.space_group_name_H-M   'P 1'
#
loop_
_entity.id
_entity.type
_entity.pdbx_description
1 polymer ?
#
loop_
_entity_poly.entity_id
_entity_poly.type
_entity_poly.pdbx_seq_one_letter_code
_entity_poly.pdbx_strand_id
1 'polypeptide(L)'
;MEHGPGHGVHRFRRRGRTRAAAGHRWRHAAPGSNPRADRAVSGAAPGDFEGGVRCFLALLPDAASRQALQRCRTTLERAVAGAARVRWVEPAALHLTLRFLGTTSNAQVDYLKHMLPTLAHALPAITTRRYGIWPNRARPRMLVLELADDPDLSNLAHACETHARKAGFETEPRGFRAHLTLARLRPGCGFGILPNPPPSLAFDAVALMRSSLTQPGATYTELARVPLKPRDP
;
A
#
# COMPACT_ATOMS: atom_id res chain seq x y z
N MET A 1 -21.00 -18.02 59.81
CA MET A 1 -20.97 -19.45 59.44
C MET A 1 -21.38 -19.55 57.99
N GLU A 2 -20.80 -20.52 57.27
CA GLU A 2 -21.20 -21.05 55.94
C GLU A 2 -21.42 -20.09 54.74
N HIS A 3 -20.86 -20.51 53.59
CA HIS A 3 -21.16 -19.96 52.26
C HIS A 3 -21.56 -21.11 51.31
N GLY A 4 -22.67 -20.94 50.60
CA GLY A 4 -23.19 -21.88 49.59
C GLY A 4 -24.73 -21.98 49.66
N PRO A 5 -25.42 -22.57 48.66
CA PRO A 5 -24.94 -23.16 47.41
C PRO A 5 -25.32 -22.29 46.17
N GLY A 6 -25.50 -22.88 44.98
CA GLY A 6 -25.87 -22.18 43.74
C GLY A 6 -26.67 -23.02 42.72
N HIS A 7 -26.52 -22.71 41.43
CA HIS A 7 -27.14 -23.30 40.22
C HIS A 7 -28.55 -22.84 39.77
N GLY A 8 -28.63 -22.36 38.51
CA GLY A 8 -29.77 -22.60 37.59
C GLY A 8 -31.06 -21.74 37.74
N VAL A 9 -31.92 -21.59 36.72
CA VAL A 9 -31.87 -21.97 35.28
C VAL A 9 -32.73 -20.97 34.45
N HIS A 10 -32.51 -20.92 33.13
CA HIS A 10 -33.26 -20.21 32.07
C HIS A 10 -34.66 -19.63 32.33
N ARG A 11 -34.90 -18.41 31.79
CA ARG A 11 -36.10 -18.13 30.99
C ARG A 11 -35.85 -17.09 29.88
N PHE A 12 -36.36 -17.36 28.68
CA PHE A 12 -36.28 -16.44 27.53
C PHE A 12 -37.58 -16.58 26.70
N ARG A 13 -38.40 -15.53 26.55
CA ARG A 13 -39.53 -15.56 25.59
C ARG A 13 -39.96 -14.19 25.06
N ARG A 14 -39.93 -14.11 23.72
CA ARG A 14 -40.24 -13.00 22.80
C ARG A 14 -41.54 -12.21 23.08
N ARG A 15 -41.48 -10.90 22.84
CA ARG A 15 -42.43 -10.10 22.03
C ARG A 15 -41.60 -9.17 21.11
N GLY A 16 -42.03 -8.74 19.92
CA GLY A 16 -43.30 -8.98 19.21
C GLY A 16 -43.17 -8.88 17.67
N ARG A 17 -44.31 -8.83 16.96
CA ARG A 17 -44.47 -8.56 15.51
C ARG A 17 -44.66 -7.02 15.29
N THR A 18 -44.91 -6.41 14.11
CA THR A 18 -45.54 -6.84 12.84
C THR A 18 -45.39 -5.78 11.72
N ARG A 19 -45.27 -6.18 10.43
CA ARG A 19 -45.69 -5.46 9.16
C ARG A 19 -45.13 -4.03 8.90
N ALA A 20 -45.10 -3.42 7.70
CA ALA A 20 -45.15 -3.81 6.26
C ALA A 20 -44.39 -2.69 5.47
N ALA A 21 -44.57 -2.29 4.19
CA ALA A 21 -45.39 -2.63 3.02
C ALA A 21 -44.73 -2.01 1.72
N ALA A 22 -45.28 -2.27 0.52
CA ALA A 22 -44.85 -1.76 -0.81
C ALA A 22 -43.42 -2.23 -1.24
N GLY A 23 -42.98 -2.21 -2.51
CA GLY A 23 -43.41 -1.54 -3.76
C GLY A 23 -42.17 -0.80 -4.32
N HIS A 24 -41.75 -0.87 -5.60
CA HIS A 24 -42.51 -0.97 -6.85
C HIS A 24 -41.88 -1.92 -7.89
N ARG A 25 -42.63 -2.16 -8.98
CA ARG A 25 -42.28 -3.00 -10.13
C ARG A 25 -42.10 -2.13 -11.38
N TRP A 26 -40.94 -2.16 -12.02
CA TRP A 26 -40.75 -1.62 -13.38
C TRP A 26 -40.77 -2.75 -14.43
N ARG A 27 -41.19 -2.44 -15.66
CA ARG A 27 -41.36 -3.38 -16.79
C ARG A 27 -40.52 -2.95 -18.01
N HIS A 28 -40.28 -3.87 -18.94
CA HIS A 28 -39.51 -3.66 -20.17
C HIS A 28 -40.26 -2.86 -21.25
N ALA A 29 -39.48 -2.07 -22.01
CA ALA A 29 -39.65 -1.65 -23.41
C ALA A 29 -38.36 -0.89 -23.82
N ALA A 30 -37.81 -0.90 -25.03
CA ALA A 30 -37.96 -1.70 -26.26
C ALA A 30 -36.63 -1.57 -27.07
N PRO A 31 -36.37 -2.32 -28.18
CA PRO A 31 -35.05 -2.33 -28.84
C PRO A 31 -34.83 -1.17 -29.83
N GLY A 32 -33.56 -0.83 -30.09
CA GLY A 32 -33.15 0.20 -31.07
C GLY A 32 -31.84 -0.13 -31.80
N SER A 33 -31.92 -0.17 -33.13
CA SER A 33 -30.89 -0.25 -34.18
C SER A 33 -29.40 -0.08 -33.83
N ASN A 34 -28.58 -1.02 -34.31
CA ASN A 34 -27.13 -0.90 -34.47
C ASN A 34 -26.75 -0.61 -35.94
N PRO A 35 -26.08 0.51 -36.25
CA PRO A 35 -25.28 0.67 -37.46
C PRO A 35 -23.78 0.51 -37.17
N ARG A 36 -23.12 -0.44 -37.84
CA ARG A 36 -21.66 -0.57 -37.81
C ARG A 36 -20.99 0.61 -38.52
N ALA A 37 -19.89 1.11 -37.96
CA ALA A 37 -18.87 1.86 -38.69
C ALA A 37 -17.49 1.45 -38.14
N ASP A 38 -16.61 0.96 -39.01
CA ASP A 38 -15.30 0.45 -38.60
C ASP A 38 -14.32 1.58 -38.25
N ARG A 39 -13.57 1.39 -37.16
CA ARG A 39 -12.22 1.94 -37.05
C ARG A 39 -11.36 1.12 -36.09
N ALA A 40 -10.41 0.38 -36.66
CA ALA A 40 -9.36 -0.26 -35.88
C ALA A 40 -8.37 0.79 -35.37
N VAL A 41 -8.09 0.77 -34.07
CA VAL A 41 -6.95 1.45 -33.44
C VAL A 41 -6.27 0.44 -32.50
N SER A 42 -4.97 0.58 -32.33
CA SER A 42 -4.08 -0.35 -31.61
C SER A 42 -4.51 -0.62 -30.15
N GLY A 43 -4.28 -1.84 -29.69
CA GLY A 43 -4.61 -2.26 -28.33
C GLY A 43 -3.77 -1.54 -27.27
N ALA A 44 -4.40 -0.65 -26.51
CA ALA A 44 -3.86 -0.14 -25.26
C ALA A 44 -3.93 -1.22 -24.16
N ALA A 45 -3.01 -1.16 -23.19
CA ALA A 45 -3.06 -2.04 -22.03
C ALA A 45 -4.24 -1.64 -21.11
N PRO A 46 -4.97 -2.60 -20.50
CA PRO A 46 -6.11 -2.29 -19.64
C PRO A 46 -5.65 -1.57 -18.36
N GLY A 47 -5.84 -0.25 -18.34
CA GLY A 47 -5.44 0.62 -17.22
C GLY A 47 -5.40 2.11 -17.56
N ASP A 48 -5.23 2.47 -18.84
CA ASP A 48 -5.21 3.85 -19.30
C ASP A 48 -6.62 4.31 -19.73
N PHE A 49 -7.38 4.85 -18.77
CA PHE A 49 -8.58 5.66 -19.06
C PHE A 49 -8.16 7.13 -19.30
N GLU A 50 -8.94 7.87 -20.07
CA GLU A 50 -8.82 9.34 -20.13
C GLU A 50 -9.02 9.93 -18.73
N GLY A 51 -7.96 10.49 -18.14
CA GLY A 51 -8.03 11.12 -16.81
C GLY A 51 -6.75 11.06 -15.97
N GLY A 52 -5.89 10.06 -16.16
CA GLY A 52 -4.54 10.03 -15.54
C GLY A 52 -4.12 8.71 -14.91
N VAL A 53 -2.88 8.69 -14.40
CA VAL A 53 -2.20 7.50 -13.87
C VAL A 53 -2.19 7.48 -12.34
N ARG A 54 -2.20 6.31 -11.71
CA ARG A 54 -2.13 6.23 -10.23
C ARG A 54 -0.70 6.37 -9.74
N CYS A 55 -0.40 7.40 -8.95
CA CYS A 55 0.96 7.70 -8.49
C CYS A 55 1.15 7.68 -6.97
N PHE A 56 2.43 7.63 -6.56
CA PHE A 56 2.90 7.87 -5.19
C PHE A 56 4.36 8.35 -5.20
N LEU A 57 4.77 9.06 -4.14
CA LEU A 57 6.17 9.42 -3.86
C LEU A 57 6.78 8.40 -2.90
N ALA A 58 8.04 8.01 -3.11
CA ALA A 58 8.72 7.00 -2.29
C ALA A 58 10.24 7.20 -2.19
N LEU A 59 10.84 6.58 -1.16
CA LEU A 59 12.27 6.31 -1.09
C LEU A 59 12.58 4.90 -1.61
N LEU A 60 13.69 4.79 -2.34
CA LEU A 60 14.23 3.52 -2.85
C LEU A 60 15.43 3.08 -1.96
N PRO A 61 15.40 1.88 -1.34
CA PRO A 61 16.50 1.40 -0.50
C PRO A 61 17.78 1.21 -1.32
N ASP A 62 18.95 1.40 -0.72
CA ASP A 62 20.23 1.28 -1.42
C ASP A 62 20.57 -0.16 -1.84
N ALA A 63 21.70 -0.38 -2.52
CA ALA A 63 22.14 -1.71 -2.96
C ALA A 63 22.35 -2.70 -1.80
N ALA A 64 23.00 -2.27 -0.71
CA ALA A 64 23.22 -3.10 0.47
C ALA A 64 21.90 -3.43 1.18
N SER A 65 21.00 -2.44 1.32
CA SER A 65 19.67 -2.61 1.91
C SER A 65 18.78 -3.54 1.08
N ARG A 66 18.75 -3.39 -0.25
CA ARG A 66 18.04 -4.33 -1.16
C ARG A 66 18.55 -5.76 -0.99
N GLN A 67 19.87 -5.96 -0.90
CA GLN A 67 20.47 -7.28 -0.68
C GLN A 67 20.14 -7.84 0.73
N ALA A 68 20.15 -7.01 1.77
CA ALA A 68 19.76 -7.40 3.13
C ALA A 68 18.28 -7.80 3.22
N LEU A 69 17.39 -7.03 2.58
CA LEU A 69 15.97 -7.33 2.47
C LEU A 69 15.73 -8.64 1.68
N GLN A 70 16.51 -8.89 0.62
CA GLN A 70 16.45 -10.15 -0.13
C GLN A 70 16.84 -11.36 0.74
N ARG A 71 17.95 -11.29 1.50
CA ARG A 71 18.33 -12.34 2.47
C ARG A 71 17.23 -12.60 3.49
N CYS A 72 16.61 -11.54 4.00
CA CYS A 72 15.49 -11.66 4.93
C CYS A 72 14.27 -12.31 4.28
N ARG A 73 13.93 -11.94 3.04
CA ARG A 73 12.84 -12.56 2.27
C ARG A 73 13.03 -14.07 2.13
N THR A 74 14.23 -14.55 1.76
CA THR A 74 14.49 -16.00 1.63
C THR A 74 14.26 -16.78 2.93
N THR A 75 14.59 -16.18 4.09
CA THR A 75 14.32 -16.81 5.39
C THR A 75 12.85 -16.69 5.79
N LEU A 76 12.19 -15.57 5.49
CA LEU A 76 10.76 -15.37 5.71
C LEU A 76 9.90 -16.33 4.88
N GLU A 77 10.26 -16.56 3.61
CA GLU A 77 9.60 -17.52 2.70
C GLU A 77 9.56 -18.94 3.27
N ARG A 78 10.66 -19.38 3.91
CA ARG A 78 10.76 -20.68 4.60
C ARG A 78 9.91 -20.77 5.87
N ALA A 79 9.52 -19.63 6.46
CA ALA A 79 8.71 -19.54 7.67
C ALA A 79 7.20 -19.39 7.39
N VAL A 80 6.75 -19.43 6.13
CA VAL A 80 5.33 -19.28 5.77
C VAL A 80 4.59 -20.61 5.72
N ALA A 81 3.51 -20.71 6.49
CA ALA A 81 2.47 -21.71 6.28
C ALA A 81 1.50 -21.24 5.17
N GLY A 82 1.32 -22.06 4.14
CA GLY A 82 0.39 -21.77 3.02
C GLY A 82 0.94 -20.76 2.01
N ALA A 83 2.17 -20.97 1.52
CA ALA A 83 2.91 -20.04 0.64
C ALA A 83 2.10 -19.49 -0.55
N ALA A 84 1.24 -20.29 -1.20
CA ALA A 84 0.37 -19.85 -2.30
C ALA A 84 -0.67 -18.75 -1.92
N ARG A 85 -0.79 -18.40 -0.63
CA ARG A 85 -1.62 -17.31 -0.10
C ARG A 85 -0.81 -16.04 0.21
N VAL A 86 0.50 -16.06 0.01
CA VAL A 86 1.43 -14.93 0.20
C VAL A 86 2.00 -14.53 -1.16
N ARG A 87 1.83 -13.26 -1.55
CA ARG A 87 2.49 -12.69 -2.72
C ARG A 87 3.55 -11.69 -2.26
N TRP A 88 4.81 -12.07 -2.42
CA TRP A 88 5.96 -11.22 -2.14
C TRP A 88 6.04 -10.01 -3.08
N VAL A 89 6.71 -8.97 -2.60
CA VAL A 89 7.20 -7.86 -3.43
C VAL A 89 8.62 -8.23 -3.87
N GLU A 90 8.94 -7.98 -5.15
CA GLU A 90 10.28 -8.27 -5.67
C GLU A 90 11.31 -7.28 -5.14
N PRO A 91 12.58 -7.67 -4.90
CA PRO A 91 13.56 -6.81 -4.23
C PRO A 91 13.79 -5.45 -4.92
N ALA A 92 13.76 -5.42 -6.25
CA ALA A 92 13.84 -4.20 -7.05
C ALA A 92 12.57 -3.32 -6.98
N ALA A 93 11.45 -3.85 -6.49
CA ALA A 93 10.19 -3.16 -6.31
C ALA A 93 9.92 -2.76 -4.84
N LEU A 94 10.82 -3.09 -3.91
CA LEU A 94 10.74 -2.67 -2.50
C LEU A 94 11.03 -1.18 -2.37
N HIS A 95 10.14 -0.48 -1.68
CA HIS A 95 10.20 0.96 -1.46
C HIS A 95 9.50 1.34 -0.15
N LEU A 96 9.83 2.51 0.38
CA LEU A 96 9.12 3.15 1.48
C LEU A 96 8.25 4.26 0.90
N THR A 97 6.92 4.10 0.95
CA THR A 97 6.01 5.14 0.43
C THR A 97 5.96 6.35 1.37
N LEU A 98 6.34 7.51 0.85
CA LEU A 98 6.23 8.80 1.54
C LEU A 98 4.81 9.36 1.43
N ARG A 99 4.20 9.29 0.23
CA ARG A 99 2.86 9.83 -0.03
C ARG A 99 2.13 9.09 -1.16
N PHE A 100 0.96 8.50 -0.86
CA PHE A 100 0.05 7.99 -1.89
C PHE A 100 -0.77 9.13 -2.51
N LEU A 101 -0.65 9.36 -3.82
CA LEU A 101 -1.33 10.46 -4.50
C LEU A 101 -2.69 10.03 -5.08
N GLY A 102 -2.81 8.77 -5.49
CA GLY A 102 -4.01 8.29 -6.18
C GLY A 102 -3.96 8.65 -7.67
N THR A 103 -5.11 8.81 -8.32
CA THR A 103 -5.18 9.21 -9.73
C THR A 103 -4.58 10.61 -9.90
N THR A 104 -3.63 10.74 -10.81
CA THR A 104 -2.76 11.90 -11.01
C THR A 104 -2.79 12.26 -12.49
N SER A 105 -3.17 13.50 -12.83
CA SER A 105 -3.19 13.99 -14.21
C SER A 105 -1.78 14.24 -14.75
N ASN A 106 -1.62 14.35 -16.07
CA ASN A 106 -0.29 14.60 -16.67
C ASN A 106 0.35 15.89 -16.15
N ALA A 107 -0.42 16.99 -16.02
CA ALA A 107 0.06 18.25 -15.46
C ALA A 107 0.52 18.10 -13.99
N GLN A 108 -0.16 17.27 -13.19
CA GLN A 108 0.28 16.94 -11.83
C GLN A 108 1.55 16.08 -11.85
N VAL A 109 1.65 15.08 -12.74
CA VAL A 109 2.88 14.28 -12.93
C VAL A 109 4.07 15.17 -13.25
N ASP A 110 3.92 16.12 -14.17
CA ASP A 110 5.04 16.95 -14.62
C ASP A 110 5.45 18.01 -13.57
N TYR A 111 4.48 18.58 -12.83
CA TYR A 111 4.78 19.36 -11.62
C TYR A 111 5.53 18.52 -10.56
N LEU A 112 5.09 17.27 -10.34
CA LEU A 112 5.73 16.34 -9.39
C LEU A 112 7.15 15.93 -9.81
N LYS A 113 7.41 15.75 -11.12
CA LYS A 113 8.78 15.56 -11.64
C LYS A 113 9.64 16.79 -11.37
N HIS A 114 9.11 17.99 -11.59
CA HIS A 114 9.86 19.24 -11.49
C HIS A 114 10.35 19.53 -10.07
N MET A 115 9.56 19.26 -9.02
CA MET A 115 10.04 19.45 -7.64
C MET A 115 10.79 18.24 -7.05
N LEU A 116 10.78 17.06 -7.68
CA LEU A 116 11.43 15.87 -7.13
C LEU A 116 12.91 16.10 -6.68
N PRO A 117 13.73 16.94 -7.35
CA PRO A 117 15.06 17.29 -6.86
C PRO A 117 15.08 18.09 -5.54
N THR A 118 14.04 18.85 -5.21
CA THR A 118 13.93 19.59 -3.94
C THR A 118 13.52 18.69 -2.76
N LEU A 119 13.35 17.38 -3.01
CA LEU A 119 13.12 16.36 -1.99
C LEU A 119 14.36 15.46 -1.78
N ALA A 120 15.39 15.61 -2.62
CA ALA A 120 16.57 14.73 -2.66
C ALA A 120 17.65 15.11 -1.61
N HIS A 121 17.25 15.24 -0.35
CA HIS A 121 18.15 15.51 0.77
C HIS A 121 18.92 14.25 1.21
N ALA A 122 20.06 14.43 1.85
CA ALA A 122 20.76 13.34 2.52
C ALA A 122 19.91 12.81 3.69
N LEU A 123 19.97 11.49 3.95
CA LEU A 123 19.28 10.83 5.05
C LEU A 123 20.24 9.93 5.85
N PRO A 124 20.01 9.71 7.16
CA PRO A 124 20.66 8.65 7.91
C PRO A 124 20.16 7.26 7.45
N ALA A 125 20.91 6.21 7.82
CA ALA A 125 20.39 4.84 7.73
C ALA A 125 19.33 4.62 8.81
N ILE A 126 18.09 4.37 8.40
CA ILE A 126 16.93 4.30 9.29
C ILE A 126 16.88 2.94 9.99
N THR A 127 16.99 2.93 11.31
CA THR A 127 16.87 1.73 12.16
C THR A 127 15.55 1.00 11.91
N THR A 128 15.57 -0.34 11.85
CA THR A 128 14.35 -1.13 11.74
C THR A 128 13.85 -1.57 13.12
N ARG A 129 12.53 -1.78 13.28
CA ARG A 129 11.93 -2.20 14.56
C ARG A 129 11.56 -3.66 14.59
N ARG A 130 10.69 -4.09 13.65
CA ARG A 130 10.10 -5.43 13.61
C ARG A 130 9.33 -5.66 12.31
N TYR A 131 9.01 -6.92 12.05
CA TYR A 131 7.94 -7.25 11.10
C TYR A 131 6.55 -7.03 11.70
N GLY A 132 5.62 -6.54 10.88
CA GLY A 132 4.21 -6.30 11.23
C GLY A 132 3.25 -7.00 10.28
N ILE A 133 2.10 -7.45 10.79
CA ILE A 133 0.98 -7.96 9.97
C ILE A 133 -0.16 -6.96 10.06
N TRP A 134 -0.38 -6.20 8.99
CA TRP A 134 -1.36 -5.12 8.95
C TRP A 134 -2.61 -5.51 8.12
N PRO A 135 -3.80 -4.93 8.43
CA PRO A 135 -4.07 -4.02 9.54
C PRO A 135 -4.00 -4.70 10.92
N ASN A 136 -4.24 -6.02 11.00
CA ASN A 136 -4.00 -6.82 12.20
C ASN A 136 -3.93 -8.32 11.85
N ARG A 137 -3.49 -9.15 12.82
CA ARG A 137 -3.37 -10.61 12.67
C ARG A 137 -4.69 -11.35 12.41
N ALA A 138 -5.84 -10.81 12.84
CA ALA A 138 -7.15 -11.44 12.59
C ALA A 138 -7.69 -11.16 11.16
N ARG A 139 -7.19 -10.12 10.50
CA ARG A 139 -7.52 -9.76 9.11
C ARG A 139 -6.25 -9.47 8.32
N PRO A 140 -5.34 -10.45 8.12
CA PRO A 140 -4.06 -10.22 7.46
C PRO A 140 -4.26 -9.74 6.02
N ARG A 141 -3.55 -8.68 5.62
CA ARG A 141 -3.55 -8.13 4.25
C ARG A 141 -2.16 -7.83 3.73
N MET A 142 -1.20 -7.53 4.60
CA MET A 142 0.20 -7.34 4.24
C MET A 142 1.14 -7.73 5.38
N LEU A 143 2.30 -8.26 5.01
CA LEU A 143 3.50 -8.31 5.85
C LEU A 143 4.33 -7.07 5.54
N VAL A 144 4.70 -6.32 6.58
CA VAL A 144 5.53 -5.12 6.47
C VAL A 144 6.77 -5.25 7.33
N LEU A 145 7.83 -4.52 6.98
CA LEU A 145 8.91 -4.16 7.90
C LEU A 145 8.61 -2.76 8.44
N GLU A 146 8.41 -2.63 9.74
CA GLU A 146 8.22 -1.34 10.42
C GLU A 146 9.59 -0.76 10.80
N LEU A 147 9.80 0.52 10.49
CA LEU A 147 11.04 1.24 10.81
C LEU A 147 10.88 2.10 12.07
N ALA A 148 12.00 2.62 12.58
CA ALA A 148 12.04 3.65 13.59
C ALA A 148 11.37 4.94 13.09
N ASP A 149 10.82 5.70 14.04
CA ASP A 149 10.37 7.06 13.79
C ASP A 149 11.62 7.95 13.79
N ASP A 150 11.86 8.68 12.70
CA ASP A 150 13.08 9.46 12.45
C ASP A 150 12.74 10.89 12.00
N PRO A 151 13.41 11.94 12.51
CA PRO A 151 13.08 13.33 12.17
C PRO A 151 13.28 13.68 10.69
N ASP A 152 14.39 13.27 10.08
CA ASP A 152 14.73 13.62 8.70
C ASP A 152 13.75 12.95 7.71
N LEU A 153 13.43 11.68 7.96
CA LEU A 153 12.42 10.92 7.23
C LEU A 153 11.00 11.52 7.39
N SER A 154 10.67 11.98 8.60
CA SER A 154 9.36 12.62 8.89
C SER A 154 9.23 13.98 8.21
N ASN A 155 10.31 14.78 8.22
CA ASN A 155 10.39 16.06 7.52
C ASN A 155 10.26 15.86 6.00
N LEU A 156 10.91 14.83 5.44
CA LEU A 156 10.77 14.48 4.02
C LEU A 156 9.32 14.07 3.67
N ALA A 157 8.67 13.25 4.49
CA ALA A 157 7.26 12.89 4.29
C ALA A 157 6.33 14.13 4.34
N HIS A 158 6.60 15.08 5.26
CA HIS A 158 5.87 16.35 5.35
C HIS A 158 6.12 17.27 4.14
N ALA A 159 7.33 17.29 3.59
CA ALA A 159 7.64 18.01 2.36
C ALA A 159 6.91 17.40 1.15
N CYS A 160 6.84 16.07 1.05
CA CYS A 160 6.04 15.37 0.03
C CYS A 160 4.55 15.71 0.13
N GLU A 161 3.98 15.74 1.34
CA GLU A 161 2.59 16.16 1.58
C GLU A 161 2.37 17.63 1.18
N THR A 162 3.28 18.53 1.57
CA THR A 162 3.22 19.95 1.21
C THR A 162 3.21 20.15 -0.31
N HIS A 163 4.03 19.39 -1.04
CA HIS A 163 4.06 19.46 -2.51
C HIS A 163 2.88 18.76 -3.19
N ALA A 164 2.34 17.69 -2.61
CA ALA A 164 1.08 17.10 -3.07
C ALA A 164 -0.08 18.10 -2.96
N ARG A 165 -0.19 18.82 -1.83
CA ARG A 165 -1.22 19.87 -1.66
C ARG A 165 -1.04 21.03 -2.64
N LYS A 166 0.20 21.46 -2.93
CA LYS A 166 0.49 22.45 -3.99
C LYS A 166 0.12 21.94 -5.41
N ALA A 167 0.14 20.63 -5.63
CA ALA A 167 -0.34 19.99 -6.87
C ALA A 167 -1.87 19.78 -6.92
N GLY A 168 -2.62 20.29 -5.94
CA GLY A 168 -4.08 20.17 -5.87
C GLY A 168 -4.61 18.85 -5.29
N PHE A 169 -3.77 18.05 -4.63
CA PHE A 169 -4.25 16.86 -3.89
C PHE A 169 -4.85 17.25 -2.54
N GLU A 170 -5.95 16.58 -2.16
CA GLU A 170 -6.46 16.59 -0.79
C GLU A 170 -5.42 16.03 0.18
N THR A 171 -5.41 16.54 1.42
CA THR A 171 -4.55 16.08 2.52
C THR A 171 -4.74 14.58 2.77
N GLU A 172 -3.65 13.82 2.93
CA GLU A 172 -3.75 12.40 3.30
C GLU A 172 -4.25 12.28 4.76
N PRO A 173 -5.45 11.71 5.01
CA PRO A 173 -6.04 11.66 6.36
C PRO A 173 -5.35 10.65 7.30
N ARG A 174 -4.38 9.87 6.80
CA ARG A 174 -3.60 8.90 7.57
C ARG A 174 -2.20 9.45 7.82
N GLY A 175 -1.85 9.63 9.10
CA GLY A 175 -0.48 10.01 9.47
C GLY A 175 0.57 9.07 8.87
N PHE A 176 1.71 9.64 8.46
CA PHE A 176 2.84 8.89 7.94
C PHE A 176 3.32 7.84 8.96
N ARG A 177 3.69 6.65 8.46
CA ARG A 177 4.24 5.54 9.26
C ARG A 177 5.33 4.87 8.44
N ALA A 178 6.58 4.96 8.90
CA ALA A 178 7.73 4.44 8.19
C ALA A 178 7.69 2.90 8.08
N HIS A 179 7.43 2.38 6.87
CA HIS A 179 7.37 0.94 6.62
C HIS A 179 7.67 0.58 5.16
N LEU A 180 8.18 -0.63 4.94
CA LEU A 180 8.26 -1.27 3.62
C LEU A 180 7.23 -2.41 3.57
N THR A 181 6.43 -2.49 2.49
CA THR A 181 5.57 -3.67 2.25
C THR A 181 6.41 -4.80 1.66
N LEU A 182 6.53 -5.91 2.39
CA LEU A 182 7.30 -7.09 1.96
C LEU A 182 6.45 -8.09 1.18
N ALA A 183 5.19 -8.27 1.58
CA ALA A 183 4.25 -9.17 0.92
C ALA A 183 2.80 -8.73 1.12
N ARG A 184 1.92 -9.10 0.18
CA ARG A 184 0.47 -9.05 0.32
C ARG A 184 -0.06 -10.44 0.71
N LEU A 185 -1.05 -10.46 1.61
CA LEU A 185 -1.52 -11.67 2.28
C LEU A 185 -3.00 -11.95 1.95
N ARG A 186 -3.32 -13.21 1.66
CA ARG A 186 -4.69 -13.73 1.54
C ARG A 186 -5.06 -14.52 2.81
N PRO A 187 -6.35 -14.57 3.21
CA PRO A 187 -6.78 -15.34 4.38
C PRO A 187 -6.31 -16.81 4.32
N GLY A 188 -5.87 -17.34 5.46
CA GLY A 188 -5.33 -18.71 5.58
C GLY A 188 -3.81 -18.85 5.35
N CYS A 189 -3.05 -17.76 5.21
CA CYS A 189 -1.60 -17.79 5.41
C CYS A 189 -1.26 -17.72 6.91
N GLY A 190 -0.18 -18.40 7.31
CA GLY A 190 0.41 -18.30 8.65
C GLY A 190 1.90 -17.99 8.56
N PHE A 191 2.48 -17.53 9.67
CA PHE A 191 3.92 -17.32 9.83
C PHE A 191 4.37 -18.01 11.11
N GLY A 192 5.48 -18.76 11.05
CA GLY A 192 6.15 -19.30 12.22
C GLY A 192 7.00 -18.25 12.95
N ILE A 193 8.09 -18.70 13.58
CA ILE A 193 9.11 -17.79 14.12
C ILE A 193 9.72 -17.02 12.94
N LEU A 194 9.64 -15.69 13.00
CA LEU A 194 10.27 -14.81 12.02
C LEU A 194 11.76 -14.62 12.37
N PRO A 195 12.64 -14.45 11.38
CA PRO A 195 14.02 -14.03 11.64
C PRO A 195 14.06 -12.63 12.26
N ASN A 196 15.23 -12.23 12.74
CA ASN A 196 15.48 -10.80 13.01
C ASN A 196 15.45 -9.99 11.70
N PRO A 197 14.96 -8.74 11.71
CA PRO A 197 15.10 -7.83 10.58
C PRO A 197 16.56 -7.34 10.44
N PRO A 198 16.95 -6.73 9.31
CA PRO A 198 18.24 -6.05 9.22
C PRO A 198 18.25 -4.87 10.22
N PRO A 199 19.41 -4.49 10.79
CA PRO A 199 19.44 -3.49 11.87
C PRO A 199 18.97 -2.11 11.42
N SER A 200 19.31 -1.70 10.20
CA SER A 200 18.88 -0.46 9.56
C SER A 200 18.73 -0.65 8.04
N LEU A 201 18.12 0.33 7.37
CA LEU A 201 18.09 0.47 5.91
C LEU A 201 18.59 1.86 5.51
N ALA A 202 19.48 1.93 4.53
CA ALA A 202 19.82 3.15 3.82
C ALA A 202 18.98 3.28 2.52
N PHE A 203 18.85 4.50 2.02
CA PHE A 203 18.08 4.83 0.81
C PHE A 203 18.97 5.60 -0.17
N ASP A 204 18.89 5.28 -1.46
CA ASP A 204 19.77 5.86 -2.49
C ASP A 204 19.08 6.95 -3.35
N ALA A 205 17.75 6.99 -3.36
CA ALA A 205 16.98 7.92 -4.18
C ALA A 205 15.57 8.19 -3.65
N VAL A 206 15.03 9.34 -4.03
CA VAL A 206 13.60 9.65 -3.99
C VAL A 206 13.01 9.50 -5.40
N ALA A 207 11.79 8.96 -5.51
CA ALA A 207 11.17 8.63 -6.78
C ALA A 207 9.67 8.95 -6.82
N LEU A 208 9.20 9.38 -8.00
CA LEU A 208 7.79 9.43 -8.37
C LEU A 208 7.44 8.12 -9.08
N MET A 209 6.52 7.36 -8.51
CA MET A 209 6.19 6.01 -8.94
C MET A 209 4.76 5.93 -9.52
N ARG A 210 4.62 5.36 -10.73
CA ARG A 210 3.34 4.87 -11.26
C ARG A 210 3.01 3.51 -10.65
N SER A 211 1.74 3.25 -10.35
CA SER A 211 1.23 1.92 -10.02
C SER A 211 0.13 1.49 -10.99
N SER A 212 0.36 0.42 -11.74
CA SER A 212 -0.60 -0.14 -12.70
C SER A 212 -1.22 -1.43 -12.12
N LEU A 213 -2.56 -1.48 -12.02
CA LEU A 213 -3.29 -2.65 -11.52
C LEU A 213 -3.46 -3.72 -12.60
N THR A 214 -2.36 -4.37 -12.99
CA THR A 214 -2.43 -5.62 -13.78
C THR A 214 -3.06 -6.75 -12.95
N GLN A 215 -3.44 -7.86 -13.58
CA GLN A 215 -3.44 -9.17 -12.89
C GLN A 215 -2.03 -9.79 -13.05
N PRO A 216 -1.44 -10.43 -12.02
CA PRO A 216 -1.98 -10.81 -10.72
C PRO A 216 -1.92 -9.71 -9.62
N GLY A 217 -1.78 -8.44 -9.99
CA GLY A 217 -1.88 -7.26 -9.13
C GLY A 217 -0.71 -6.28 -9.29
N ALA A 218 -0.96 -4.99 -9.10
CA ALA A 218 0.02 -3.89 -8.92
C ALA A 218 1.47 -4.17 -9.38
N THR A 219 1.81 -3.72 -10.58
CA THR A 219 3.20 -3.40 -10.96
C THR A 219 3.52 -1.95 -10.57
N TYR A 220 4.80 -1.63 -10.48
CA TYR A 220 5.30 -0.28 -10.21
C TYR A 220 6.32 0.11 -11.29
N THR A 221 6.39 1.41 -11.62
CA THR A 221 7.31 1.95 -12.63
C THR A 221 7.75 3.34 -12.18
N GLU A 222 9.05 3.63 -12.26
CA GLU A 222 9.60 4.97 -12.01
C GLU A 222 9.15 5.92 -13.14
N LEU A 223 8.50 7.03 -12.79
CA LEU A 223 8.22 8.16 -13.71
C LEU A 223 9.31 9.23 -13.64
N ALA A 224 9.99 9.32 -12.50
CA ALA A 224 11.25 10.02 -12.29
C ALA A 224 11.91 9.50 -11.02
N ARG A 225 13.25 9.52 -10.97
CA ARG A 225 14.09 9.17 -9.82
C ARG A 225 15.19 10.22 -9.70
N VAL A 226 15.44 10.70 -8.49
CA VAL A 226 16.56 11.59 -8.17
C VAL A 226 17.39 10.94 -7.05
N PRO A 227 18.70 10.70 -7.26
CA PRO A 227 19.58 10.23 -6.19
C PRO A 227 19.56 11.18 -5.00
N LEU A 228 19.56 10.65 -3.78
CA LEU A 228 19.73 11.49 -2.59
C LEU A 228 21.14 12.08 -2.60
N LYS A 229 21.29 13.29 -2.04
CA LYS A 229 22.62 13.86 -1.77
C LYS A 229 23.41 12.92 -0.85
N PRO A 230 24.73 12.78 -1.05
CA PRO A 230 25.60 12.18 -0.03
C PRO A 230 25.40 12.87 1.30
N ARG A 231 25.47 12.11 2.39
CA ARG A 231 25.64 12.66 3.73
C ARG A 231 27.13 12.95 3.90
N ASP A 232 27.49 14.20 4.15
CA ASP A 232 28.85 14.55 4.57
C ASP A 232 29.17 13.84 5.91
N PRO A 233 30.42 13.37 6.10
CA PRO A 233 30.80 12.48 7.21
C PRO A 233 30.78 13.16 8.59
#